data_AF-A0A7J9IW48-F1
#
_entry.id   AF-A0A7J9IW48-F1
#
_cell.length_a   1.000
_cell.length_b   1.000
_cell.length_c   1.000
_cell.angle_alpha   90.00
_cell.angle_beta   90.00
_cell.angle_gamma   90.00
#
_symmetry.space_group_name_H-M   'P 1'
#
loop_
_entity.id
_entity.type
_entity.pdbx_description
1 polymer ?
#
loop_
_entity_poly.entity_id
_entity_poly.type
_entity_poly.pdbx_seq_one_letter_code
_entity_poly.pdbx_strand_id
1 'polypeptide(L)'
;MVQFTHLFQDEKTGERPLRMFSVSHIRPQLPPLRPRKFKQGEDADAYHKDGWWEGVILQEWNNGNYLFMFHSDNQWPKYVVFGVNQLRLHRTWFNGYWVPPVQESELAVEV
;
A
#
# COMPACT_ATOMS: atom_id res chain seq x y z
N MET A 1 19.69 2.73 9.57
CA MET A 1 18.99 4.03 9.68
C MET A 1 18.15 4.23 8.43
N VAL A 2 16.94 4.76 8.54
CA VAL A 2 16.02 5.00 7.42
C VAL A 2 15.53 6.44 7.47
N GLN A 3 15.52 7.10 6.30
CA GLN A 3 14.85 8.38 6.09
C GLN A 3 13.55 8.13 5.33
N PHE A 4 12.46 8.77 5.77
CA PHE A 4 11.16 8.62 5.12
C PHE A 4 11.07 9.48 3.85
N THR A 5 10.34 8.99 2.85
CA THR A 5 10.15 9.71 1.57
C THR A 5 9.00 10.71 1.64
N HIS A 6 7.90 10.35 2.29
CA HIS A 6 6.64 11.12 2.28
C HIS A 6 6.18 11.56 3.68
N LEU A 7 6.90 11.14 4.74
CA LEU A 7 6.62 11.62 6.10
C LEU A 7 7.54 12.80 6.42
N PHE A 8 6.97 13.86 6.98
CA PHE A 8 7.69 15.08 7.33
C PHE A 8 7.56 15.36 8.82
N GLN A 9 8.64 15.87 9.43
CA GLN A 9 8.62 16.42 10.78
C GLN A 9 8.05 17.84 10.77
N ASP A 10 8.38 18.61 9.74
CA ASP A 10 7.79 19.90 9.43
C ASP A 10 7.57 19.98 7.91
N GLU A 11 6.31 20.06 7.50
CA GLU A 11 5.92 20.15 6.09
C GLU A 11 6.38 21.45 5.43
N LYS A 12 6.54 22.54 6.20
CA LYS A 12 6.96 23.85 5.66
C LYS A 12 8.44 23.87 5.32
N THR A 13 9.26 23.19 6.12
CA THR A 13 10.71 23.10 5.90
C THR A 13 11.08 21.96 4.96
N GLY A 14 10.19 20.97 4.80
CA GLY A 14 10.48 19.74 4.07
C GLY A 14 11.40 18.79 4.84
N GLU A 15 11.59 19.01 6.14
CA GLU A 15 12.44 18.17 6.98
C GLU A 15 11.81 16.78 7.17
N ARG A 16 12.57 15.74 6.79
CA ARG A 16 12.13 14.34 6.88
C ARG A 16 12.79 13.66 8.08
N PRO A 17 12.02 12.93 8.90
CA PRO A 17 12.55 12.29 10.09
C PRO A 17 13.50 11.14 9.72
N LEU A 18 14.57 11.02 10.50
CA LEU A 18 15.45 9.86 10.52
C LEU A 18 15.08 8.96 11.70
N ARG A 19 14.99 7.66 11.46
CA ARG A 19 14.65 6.66 12.49
C ARG A 19 15.51 5.41 12.34
N MET A 20 15.74 4.72 13.46
CA MET A 20 16.38 3.41 13.48
C MET A 20 15.30 2.33 13.50
N PHE A 21 15.47 1.31 12.65
CA PHE A 21 14.61 0.15 12.58
C PHE A 21 15.46 -1.11 12.56
N SER A 22 14.94 -2.19 13.16
CA SER A 22 15.44 -3.55 12.89
C SER A 22 15.26 -3.90 11.42
N VAL A 23 16.17 -4.72 10.88
CA VAL A 23 16.09 -5.24 9.50
C VAL A 23 14.77 -5.98 9.26
N SER A 24 14.20 -6.60 10.29
CA SER A 24 12.89 -7.29 10.22
C SER A 24 11.71 -6.36 9.91
N HIS A 25 11.84 -5.04 10.09
CA HIS A 25 10.81 -4.06 9.74
C HIS A 25 11.00 -3.46 8.35
N ILE A 26 12.05 -3.87 7.63
CA ILE A 26 12.40 -3.33 6.32
C ILE A 26 12.21 -4.42 5.28
N ARG A 27 11.58 -4.07 4.17
CA ARG A 27 11.42 -4.92 2.99
C ARG A 27 11.80 -4.16 1.73
N PRO A 28 12.17 -4.84 0.64
CA PRO A 28 12.35 -4.20 -0.66
C PRO A 28 11.09 -3.44 -1.08
N GLN A 29 11.26 -2.48 -1.99
CA GLN A 29 10.13 -1.85 -2.65
C GLN A 29 9.49 -2.86 -3.63
N LEU A 30 8.16 -2.90 -3.65
CA LEU A 30 7.44 -3.64 -4.71
C LEU A 30 7.78 -3.01 -6.07
N PRO A 31 8.10 -3.80 -7.10
CA PRO A 31 8.28 -3.26 -8.44
C PRO A 31 6.99 -2.55 -8.90
N PRO A 32 7.07 -1.58 -9.81
CA PRO A 32 5.90 -0.92 -10.37
C PRO A 32 4.92 -1.95 -10.96
N LEU A 33 3.67 -1.95 -10.48
CA LEU A 33 2.62 -2.86 -10.93
C LEU A 33 1.54 -2.10 -11.68
N ARG A 34 0.94 -2.75 -12.68
CA ARG A 34 -0.24 -2.24 -13.38
C ARG A 34 -1.43 -2.22 -12.44
N PRO A 35 -2.26 -1.16 -12.46
CA PRO A 35 -3.55 -1.17 -11.78
C PRO A 35 -4.39 -2.36 -12.27
N ARG A 36 -5.02 -3.08 -11.33
CA ARG A 36 -5.92 -4.19 -11.63
C ARG A 36 -7.24 -4.05 -10.90
N LYS A 37 -8.28 -4.69 -11.43
CA LYS A 37 -9.54 -4.81 -10.69
C LYS A 37 -9.38 -5.73 -9.49
N PHE A 38 -10.10 -5.40 -8.43
CA PHE A 38 -10.20 -6.20 -7.22
C PHE A 38 -11.56 -6.88 -7.12
N LYS A 39 -11.59 -8.02 -6.44
CA LYS A 39 -12.79 -8.75 -6.04
C LYS A 39 -13.08 -8.50 -4.57
N GLN A 40 -14.35 -8.61 -4.19
CA GLN A 40 -14.74 -8.63 -2.79
C GLN A 40 -14.00 -9.74 -2.03
N GLY A 41 -13.48 -9.40 -0.84
CA GLY A 41 -12.71 -10.27 0.02
C GLY A 41 -11.22 -10.34 -0.31
N GLU A 42 -10.72 -9.66 -1.35
CA GLU A 42 -9.27 -9.61 -1.60
C GLU A 42 -8.56 -8.67 -0.65
N ASP A 43 -7.41 -9.11 -0.12
CA ASP A 43 -6.50 -8.28 0.64
C ASP A 43 -5.77 -7.29 -0.29
N ALA A 44 -5.77 -6.03 0.12
CA ALA A 44 -5.15 -4.94 -0.62
C ALA A 44 -4.43 -3.98 0.33
N ASP A 45 -3.42 -3.28 -0.19
CA ASP A 45 -2.89 -2.10 0.46
C ASP A 45 -3.51 -0.85 -0.19
N ALA A 46 -4.01 0.08 0.63
CA ALA A 46 -4.48 1.38 0.19
C ALA A 46 -3.44 2.47 0.49
N TYR A 47 -3.14 3.32 -0.48
CA TYR A 47 -2.29 4.49 -0.27
C TYR A 47 -3.09 5.61 0.42
N HIS A 48 -2.79 5.86 1.68
CA HIS A 48 -3.52 6.80 2.53
C HIS A 48 -2.54 7.46 3.52
N LYS A 49 -2.67 8.79 3.74
CA LYS A 49 -1.81 9.57 4.66
C LYS A 49 -0.32 9.24 4.50
N ASP A 50 0.17 9.35 3.26
CA ASP A 50 1.58 9.20 2.92
C ASP A 50 2.20 7.81 3.17
N GLY A 51 1.35 6.79 3.24
CA GLY A 51 1.77 5.41 3.45
C GLY A 51 0.82 4.39 2.83
N TRP A 52 1.27 3.13 2.80
CA TRP A 52 0.46 1.99 2.37
C TRP A 52 -0.14 1.29 3.60
N TRP A 53 -1.45 1.16 3.62
CA TRP A 53 -2.21 0.58 4.73
C TRP A 53 -2.91 -0.70 4.30
N GLU A 54 -2.71 -1.76 5.07
CA GLU A 54 -3.33 -3.05 4.84
C GLU A 54 -4.83 -3.06 5.18
N GLY A 55 -5.59 -3.79 4.38
CA GLY A 55 -7.01 -4.02 4.58
C GLY A 55 -7.60 -4.92 3.51
N VAL A 56 -8.94 -4.92 3.43
CA VAL A 56 -9.70 -5.81 2.55
C VAL A 56 -10.73 -5.05 1.74
N ILE A 57 -10.94 -5.50 0.51
CA ILE A 57 -11.95 -4.99 -0.39
C ILE A 57 -13.32 -5.53 0.01
N LEU A 58 -14.24 -4.65 0.41
CA LEU A 58 -15.60 -5.05 0.77
C LEU A 58 -16.50 -5.22 -0.45
N GLN A 59 -16.39 -4.32 -1.42
CA GLN A 59 -17.13 -4.40 -2.68
C GLN A 59 -16.58 -3.42 -3.71
N GLU A 60 -16.86 -3.67 -4.99
CA GLU A 60 -16.78 -2.65 -6.02
C GLU A 60 -17.82 -1.57 -5.73
N TRP A 61 -17.41 -0.32 -5.94
CA TRP A 61 -18.22 0.88 -5.80
C TRP A 61 -18.33 1.59 -7.15
N ASN A 62 -19.16 2.62 -7.22
CA ASN A 62 -19.42 3.35 -8.46
C ASN A 62 -18.11 3.88 -9.09
N ASN A 63 -18.04 3.78 -10.43
CA ASN A 63 -16.96 4.30 -11.28
C ASN A 63 -15.59 3.62 -11.08
N GLY A 64 -15.54 2.31 -10.81
CA GLY A 64 -14.28 1.58 -10.65
C GLY A 64 -13.52 1.93 -9.37
N ASN A 65 -14.24 2.47 -8.39
CA ASN A 65 -13.76 2.64 -7.03
C ASN A 65 -14.10 1.40 -6.20
N TYR A 66 -13.52 1.30 -5.02
CA TYR A 66 -13.73 0.17 -4.11
C TYR A 66 -13.99 0.67 -2.70
N LEU A 67 -14.98 0.09 -2.04
CA LEU A 67 -15.14 0.25 -0.60
C LEU A 67 -14.11 -0.63 0.10
N PHE A 68 -13.21 -0.01 0.85
CA PHE A 68 -12.09 -0.65 1.52
C PHE A 68 -12.26 -0.57 3.04
N MET A 69 -11.94 -1.65 3.74
CA MET A 69 -11.91 -1.70 5.19
C MET A 69 -10.46 -1.88 5.66
N PHE A 70 -9.97 -0.98 6.52
CA PHE A 70 -8.64 -1.13 7.12
C PHE A 70 -8.61 -2.31 8.10
N HIS A 71 -7.51 -3.08 8.13
CA HIS A 71 -7.33 -4.09 9.18
C HIS A 71 -7.05 -3.46 10.54
N SER A 72 -6.28 -2.37 10.58
CA SER A 72 -6.03 -1.63 11.82
C SER A 72 -7.31 -1.10 12.46
N ASP A 73 -7.49 -1.34 13.77
CA ASP A 73 -8.62 -0.81 14.55
C ASP A 73 -8.42 0.64 14.97
N ASN A 74 -7.16 1.12 14.94
CA ASN A 74 -6.81 2.49 15.28
C ASN A 74 -7.02 3.46 14.10
N GLN A 75 -7.44 2.95 12.94
CA GLN A 75 -7.69 3.76 11.77
C GLN A 75 -9.15 4.21 11.72
N TRP A 76 -9.36 5.54 11.76
CA TRP A 76 -10.68 6.16 11.64
C TRP A 76 -10.71 7.12 10.43
N PRO A 77 -11.75 7.06 9.58
CA PRO A 77 -12.83 6.06 9.57
C PRO A 77 -12.34 4.66 9.20
N LYS A 78 -13.03 3.61 9.68
CA LYS A 78 -12.70 2.19 9.41
C LYS A 78 -12.89 1.81 7.93
N TYR A 79 -13.79 2.52 7.24
CA TYR A 79 -14.12 2.29 5.83
C TYR A 79 -13.88 3.56 5.02
N VAL A 80 -13.23 3.41 3.86
CA VAL A 80 -12.96 4.52 2.93
C VAL A 80 -13.10 4.01 1.49
N VAL A 81 -13.56 4.88 0.58
CA VAL A 81 -13.63 4.56 -0.85
C VAL A 81 -12.33 4.99 -1.52
N PHE A 82 -11.70 4.07 -2.24
CA PHE A 82 -10.46 4.32 -2.99
C PHE A 82 -10.62 4.01 -4.48
N GLY A 83 -9.94 4.77 -5.32
CA GLY A 83 -9.79 4.44 -6.74
C GLY A 83 -8.77 3.32 -6.97
N VAL A 84 -8.85 2.66 -8.12
CA VAL A 84 -7.95 1.55 -8.49
C VAL A 84 -6.45 1.93 -8.43
N ASN A 85 -6.10 3.18 -8.73
CA ASN A 85 -4.71 3.66 -8.71
C ASN A 85 -4.19 3.92 -7.29
N GLN A 86 -5.06 3.93 -6.28
CA GLN A 86 -4.70 4.07 -4.87
C GLN A 86 -4.60 2.71 -4.17
N LEU A 87 -4.86 1.62 -4.89
CA LEU A 87 -4.87 0.27 -4.37
C LEU A 87 -3.79 -0.56 -5.04
N ARG A 88 -3.20 -1.48 -4.28
CA ARG A 88 -2.38 -2.56 -4.82
C ARG A 88 -2.72 -3.86 -4.10
N LEU A 89 -2.43 -5.00 -4.74
CA LEU A 89 -2.56 -6.30 -4.08
C LEU A 89 -1.65 -6.35 -2.85
N HIS A 90 -2.21 -6.73 -1.71
CA HIS A 90 -1.42 -6.91 -0.50
C HIS A 90 -0.44 -8.07 -0.70
N ARG A 91 0.82 -7.85 -0.33
CA ARG A 91 1.88 -8.86 -0.38
C ARG A 91 2.73 -8.77 0.85
N THR A 92 3.07 -9.93 1.40
CA THR A 92 4.02 -10.08 2.50
C THR A 92 5.41 -10.36 1.94
N TRP A 93 6.44 -9.74 2.52
CA TRP A 93 7.84 -10.08 2.25
C TRP A 93 8.28 -11.12 3.27
N PHE A 94 8.56 -12.34 2.81
CA PHE A 94 8.90 -13.46 3.67
C PHE A 94 10.01 -14.29 3.03
N ASN A 95 11.04 -14.64 3.80
CA ASN A 95 12.17 -15.46 3.35
C ASN A 95 12.81 -15.05 2.02
N GLY A 96 12.86 -13.74 1.73
CA GLY A 96 13.53 -13.23 0.52
C GLY A 96 12.66 -13.20 -0.73
N TYR A 97 11.34 -13.42 -0.62
CA TYR A 97 10.42 -13.33 -1.75
C TYR A 97 9.07 -12.70 -1.36
N TRP A 98 8.33 -12.22 -2.36
CA TRP A 98 6.98 -11.69 -2.20
C TRP A 98 5.95 -12.82 -2.19
N VAL A 99 4.99 -12.75 -1.28
CA VAL A 99 3.86 -13.67 -1.18
C VAL A 99 2.55 -12.87 -1.18
N PRO A 100 1.66 -13.08 -2.16
CA PRO A 100 1.85 -13.90 -3.37
C PRO A 100 3.00 -13.39 -4.27
N PRO A 101 3.56 -14.24 -5.16
CA PRO A 101 4.68 -13.89 -6.04
C PRO A 101 4.28 -12.89 -7.12
N VAL A 102 5.21 -12.02 -7.54
CA VAL A 102 4.95 -11.02 -8.59
C VAL A 102 4.95 -11.74 -9.94
N GLN A 103 3.88 -11.58 -10.70
CA GLN A 103 3.76 -12.14 -12.03
C GLN A 103 4.27 -11.12 -13.04
N GLU A 104 4.97 -11.57 -14.07
CA GLU A 104 5.52 -10.70 -15.12
C GLU A 104 4.42 -9.90 -15.85
N SER A 105 3.24 -10.50 -16.00
CA SER A 105 2.05 -9.85 -16.58
C SER A 105 1.54 -8.65 -15.77
N GLU A 106 1.88 -8.58 -14.47
CA GLU A 106 1.49 -7.51 -13.57
C GLU A 106 2.46 -6.32 -13.61
N LEU A 107 3.68 -6.49 -14.13
CA LEU A 107 4.69 -5.43 -14.15
C LEU A 107 4.25 -4.29 -15.07
N ALA A 108 4.34 -3.06 -14.57
CA ALA A 108 4.20 -1.89 -15.42
C ALA A 108 5.38 -1.88 -16.40
N VAL A 109 5.11 -1.72 -17.69
CA VAL A 109 6.19 -1.49 -18.67
C VAL A 109 6.74 -0.11 -18.35
N GLU A 110 8.04 0.00 -18.09
CA GLU A 110 8.69 1.31 -18.05
C GLU A 110 8.51 1.95 -19.44
N VAL A 111 7.76 3.06 -19.49
CA VAL A 111 7.64 3.90 -20.68
C VAL A 111 8.70 4.97 -20.62
#